data_AF-A0A958LTW5-F1
#
_entry.id   AF-A0A958LTW5-F1
#
_cell.length_a   1.000
_cell.length_b   1.000
_cell.length_c   1.000
_cell.angle_alpha   90.00
_cell.angle_beta   90.00
_cell.angle_gamma   90.00
#
_symmetry.space_group_name_H-M   'P 1'
#
loop_
_entity.id
_entity.type
_entity.pdbx_description
1 polymer ?
#
loop_
_entity_poly.entity_id
_entity_poly.type
_entity_poly.pdbx_seq_one_letter_code
_entity_poly.pdbx_strand_id
1 'polypeptide(L)'
;MLSLHEVLIFTTGGTIEKIYNEFDGSLENKETTIRNKISSRLRLPATEIHVTPLMSKDSLHMTDEDRDLILNHVKEHAFADKSIIVLHGTDTMAVTAERCWKSILNPKVPIIFTGAMRPMGFEDSDALQNITEALILSKVLKPGFYICFHNQIFEVPGVQKNRIKGTFERV
;
A
#
# COMPACT_ATOMS: atom_id res chain seq x y z
N MET A 1 14.33 -19.81 16.17
CA MET A 1 13.85 -18.44 16.45
C MET A 1 13.35 -17.87 15.14
N LEU A 2 12.08 -17.47 15.05
CA LEU A 2 11.56 -16.86 13.80
C LEU A 2 12.34 -15.55 13.57
N SER A 3 12.98 -15.40 12.41
CA SER A 3 13.61 -14.14 12.02
C SER A 3 12.53 -13.07 11.90
N LEU A 4 12.77 -11.90 12.50
CA LEU A 4 11.88 -10.76 12.40
C LEU A 4 11.79 -10.31 10.95
N HIS A 5 10.57 -10.20 10.41
CA HIS A 5 10.33 -9.66 9.07
C HIS A 5 9.90 -8.20 9.18
N GLU A 6 10.67 -7.30 8.58
CA GLU A 6 10.38 -5.88 8.59
C GLU A 6 9.66 -5.45 7.31
N VAL A 7 8.58 -4.69 7.48
CA VAL A 7 7.74 -4.17 6.40
C VAL A 7 7.67 -2.65 6.50
N LEU A 8 8.08 -1.97 5.44
CA LEU A 8 7.86 -0.55 5.25
C LEU A 8 6.50 -0.35 4.56
N ILE A 9 5.61 0.42 5.18
CA ILE A 9 4.32 0.77 4.63
C ILE A 9 4.32 2.27 4.31
N PHE A 10 4.34 2.60 3.02
CA PHE A 10 4.19 3.97 2.55
C PHE A 10 2.72 4.26 2.30
N THR A 11 2.22 5.36 2.86
CA THR A 11 0.82 5.73 2.71
C THR A 11 0.69 7.03 1.94
N THR A 12 -0.19 7.05 0.95
CA THR A 12 -0.35 8.21 0.05
C THR A 12 -1.70 8.90 0.27
N GLY A 13 -2.44 8.51 1.32
CA GLY A 13 -3.84 8.82 1.50
C GLY A 13 -4.77 8.15 0.50
N GLY A 14 -5.98 8.71 0.44
CA GLY A 14 -7.11 8.04 -0.16
C GLY A 14 -7.88 7.21 0.85
N THR A 15 -9.05 6.78 0.40
CA THR A 15 -10.12 6.04 1.08
C THR A 15 -9.76 5.35 2.41
N ILE A 16 -8.69 4.55 2.53
CA ILE A 16 -8.28 3.86 3.79
C ILE A 16 -8.10 4.81 4.99
N GLU A 17 -7.62 6.04 4.77
CA GLU A 17 -7.20 6.99 5.81
C GLU A 17 -8.26 8.00 6.24
N LYS A 18 -9.45 8.03 5.62
CA LYS A 18 -10.49 8.99 6.00
C LYS A 18 -10.99 8.68 7.43
N ILE A 19 -10.45 9.38 8.42
CA ILE A 19 -11.10 9.62 9.70
C ILE A 19 -11.58 11.06 9.63
N TYR A 20 -12.88 11.22 9.47
CA TYR A 20 -13.52 12.48 9.74
C TYR A 20 -13.95 12.41 11.22
N ASN A 21 -13.26 13.15 12.09
CA ASN A 21 -13.73 13.32 13.46
C ASN A 21 -14.68 14.54 13.46
N GLU A 22 -15.99 14.29 13.36
CA GLU A 22 -17.02 15.34 13.35
C GLU A 22 -17.09 16.13 14.66
N PHE A 23 -16.46 15.65 15.74
CA PHE A 23 -16.67 16.16 17.09
C PHE A 23 -15.59 17.11 17.63
N ASP A 24 -14.34 17.05 17.17
CA ASP A 24 -13.24 17.82 17.82
C ASP A 24 -12.33 18.63 16.87
N GLY A 25 -12.46 18.46 15.56
CA GLY A 25 -11.61 19.14 14.57
C GLY A 25 -10.11 18.85 14.69
N SER A 26 -9.70 17.81 15.44
CA SER A 26 -8.30 17.50 15.69
C SER A 26 -7.72 16.57 14.62
N LEU A 27 -6.53 16.91 14.15
CA LEU A 27 -5.74 16.06 13.25
C LEU A 27 -4.93 15.10 14.12
N GLU A 28 -5.44 13.89 14.36
CA GLU A 28 -4.60 12.81 14.90
C GLU A 28 -3.39 12.58 13.98
N ASN A 29 -2.24 12.22 14.57
CA ASN A 29 -1.05 11.91 13.80
C ASN A 29 -1.30 10.67 12.92
N LYS A 30 -1.40 10.87 11.60
CA LYS A 30 -1.84 9.89 10.60
C LYS A 30 -1.03 8.59 10.63
N GLU A 31 0.27 8.68 10.93
CA GLU A 31 1.17 7.52 11.07
C GLU A 31 0.69 6.55 12.16
N THR A 32 0.39 7.11 13.34
CA THR A 32 -0.05 6.35 14.52
C THR A 32 -1.38 5.66 14.24
N THR A 33 -2.27 6.27 13.46
CA THR A 33 -3.61 5.73 13.24
C THR A 33 -3.62 4.47 12.37
N ILE A 34 -2.92 4.41 11.24
CA ILE A 34 -2.88 3.18 10.42
C ILE A 34 -2.20 2.06 11.20
N ARG A 35 -1.05 2.36 11.82
CA ARG A 35 -0.31 1.37 12.62
C ARG A 35 -1.20 0.80 13.73
N ASN A 36 -1.94 1.65 14.44
CA ASN A 36 -2.87 1.23 15.48
C ASN A 36 -4.05 0.44 14.93
N LYS A 37 -4.65 0.84 13.80
CA LYS A 37 -5.74 0.08 13.17
C LYS A 37 -5.31 -1.31 12.72
N ILE A 38 -4.11 -1.45 12.13
CA ILE A 38 -3.56 -2.75 11.78
C ILE A 38 -3.29 -3.57 13.05
N SER A 39 -2.62 -2.99 14.04
CA SER A 39 -2.19 -3.71 15.26
C SER A 39 -3.35 -4.10 16.18
N SER A 40 -4.45 -3.35 16.16
CA SER A 40 -5.67 -3.66 16.94
C SER A 40 -6.49 -4.78 16.33
N ARG A 41 -6.39 -5.00 15.00
CA ARG A 41 -7.17 -6.01 14.28
C ARG A 41 -6.37 -7.25 13.90
N LEU A 42 -5.04 -7.15 13.79
CA LEU A 42 -4.15 -8.25 13.40
C LEU A 42 -3.16 -8.60 14.50
N ARG A 43 -2.85 -9.90 14.64
CA ARG A 43 -1.77 -10.41 15.50
C ARG A 43 -0.55 -10.73 14.65
N LEU A 44 0.55 -10.01 14.87
CA LEU A 44 1.76 -10.08 14.03
C LEU A 44 3.04 -10.42 14.81
N PRO A 45 3.15 -11.58 15.49
CA PRO A 45 4.22 -11.89 16.45
C PRO A 45 5.65 -12.04 15.87
N ALA A 46 5.82 -11.89 14.55
CA ALA A 46 7.12 -11.94 13.87
C ALA A 46 7.17 -10.97 12.67
N THR A 47 6.38 -9.90 12.72
CA THR A 47 6.36 -8.87 11.68
C THR A 47 6.44 -7.52 12.35
N GLU A 48 7.47 -6.74 12.03
CA GLU A 48 7.54 -5.34 12.44
C GLU A 48 7.09 -4.48 11.27
N ILE A 49 6.18 -3.55 11.56
CA ILE A 49 5.62 -2.63 10.56
C ILE A 49 6.10 -1.22 10.90
N HIS A 50 6.69 -0.57 9.90
CA HIS A 50 7.04 0.84 9.93
C HIS A 50 6.14 1.57 8.93
N VAL A 51 5.33 2.51 9.42
CA VAL A 51 4.41 3.28 8.56
C VAL A 51 5.06 4.64 8.30
N THR A 52 5.06 5.09 7.05
CA THR A 52 5.53 6.44 6.71
C THR A 52 4.49 7.10 5.81
N PRO A 53 3.79 8.14 6.28
CA PRO A 53 2.87 8.90 5.46
C PRO A 53 3.66 9.80 4.51
N LEU A 54 3.46 9.62 3.20
CA LEU A 54 4.09 10.43 2.16
C LEU A 54 3.23 11.64 1.78
N MET A 55 1.91 11.44 1.73
CA MET A 55 0.94 12.47 1.39
C MET A 55 -0.46 12.02 1.80
N SER A 56 -1.48 12.86 1.57
CA SER A 56 -2.87 12.51 1.79
C SER A 56 -3.75 13.01 0.64
N LYS A 57 -3.69 12.33 -0.51
CA LYS A 57 -4.32 12.78 -1.76
C LYS A 57 -5.18 11.69 -2.39
N ASP A 58 -6.27 12.09 -3.03
CA ASP A 58 -7.01 11.18 -3.91
C ASP A 58 -6.15 10.85 -5.13
N SER A 59 -6.07 9.56 -5.50
CA SER A 59 -5.29 9.09 -6.65
C SER A 59 -5.69 9.77 -7.96
N LEU A 60 -6.96 10.15 -8.14
CA LEU A 60 -7.42 10.88 -9.33
C LEU A 60 -6.80 12.28 -9.45
N HIS A 61 -6.32 12.85 -8.34
CA HIS A 61 -5.68 14.16 -8.31
C HIS A 61 -4.15 14.08 -8.20
N MET A 62 -3.56 12.89 -8.13
CA MET A 62 -2.10 12.75 -8.08
C MET A 62 -1.45 13.26 -9.36
N THR A 63 -0.47 14.14 -9.19
CA THR A 63 0.40 14.62 -10.27
C THR A 63 1.61 13.71 -10.41
N ASP A 64 2.46 14.01 -11.38
CA ASP A 64 3.69 13.24 -11.58
C ASP A 64 4.70 13.47 -10.47
N GLU A 65 4.74 14.67 -9.88
CA GLU A 65 5.56 15.00 -8.71
C GLU A 65 5.14 14.17 -7.49
N ASP A 66 3.84 13.96 -7.30
CA ASP A 66 3.32 13.08 -6.24
C ASP A 66 3.82 11.63 -6.47
N ARG A 67 3.74 11.14 -7.71
CA ARG A 67 4.23 9.80 -8.05
C ARG A 67 5.74 9.69 -7.91
N ASP A 68 6.48 10.77 -8.18
CA ASP A 68 7.93 10.82 -7.99
C ASP A 68 8.31 10.79 -6.51
N LEU A 69 7.52 11.40 -5.63
CA LEU A 69 7.70 11.25 -4.18
C LEU A 69 7.60 9.78 -3.76
N ILE A 70 6.57 9.06 -4.24
CA ILE A 70 6.39 7.63 -3.97
C ILE A 70 7.57 6.84 -4.52
N LEU A 71 7.95 7.08 -5.79
CA LEU A 71 9.08 6.44 -6.44
C LEU A 71 10.37 6.63 -5.64
N ASN A 72 10.66 7.85 -5.20
CA ASN A 72 11.91 8.15 -4.47
C ASN A 72 12.00 7.37 -3.16
N HIS A 73 10.92 7.33 -2.37
CA HIS A 73 10.87 6.52 -1.14
C HIS A 73 10.97 5.01 -1.42
N VAL A 74 10.27 4.51 -2.44
CA VAL A 74 10.41 3.09 -2.83
C VAL A 74 11.84 2.78 -3.25
N LYS A 75 12.46 3.66 -4.05
CA LYS A 75 13.82 3.48 -4.57
C LYS A 75 14.87 3.49 -3.46
N GLU A 76 14.72 4.35 -2.45
CA GLU A 76 15.61 4.41 -1.29
C GLU A 76 15.69 3.07 -0.54
N HIS A 77 14.58 2.32 -0.52
CA HIS A 77 14.48 1.08 0.26
C HIS A 77 14.43 -0.20 -0.59
N ALA A 78 14.29 -0.11 -1.91
CA ALA A 78 14.14 -1.27 -2.82
C ALA A 78 15.30 -2.26 -2.82
N PHE A 79 16.46 -1.87 -2.27
CA PHE A 79 17.67 -2.70 -2.18
C PHE A 79 18.07 -3.05 -0.75
N ALA A 80 17.28 -2.66 0.24
CA ALA A 80 17.42 -3.05 1.64
C ALA A 80 16.64 -4.34 1.93
N ASP A 81 16.94 -5.05 3.01
CA ASP A 81 16.27 -6.31 3.39
C ASP A 81 14.89 -6.09 4.07
N LYS A 82 14.13 -5.09 3.63
CA LYS A 82 12.80 -4.74 4.16
C LYS A 82 11.78 -4.70 3.05
N SER A 83 10.70 -5.46 3.18
CA SER A 83 9.65 -5.50 2.16
C SER A 83 8.84 -4.21 2.14
N ILE A 84 8.32 -3.82 0.98
CA ILE A 84 7.63 -2.53 0.81
C ILE A 84 6.17 -2.78 0.46
N ILE A 85 5.26 -2.12 1.17
CA ILE A 85 3.85 -2.01 0.83
C ILE A 85 3.53 -0.54 0.60
N VAL A 86 2.89 -0.22 -0.52
CA VAL A 86 2.39 1.12 -0.82
C VAL A 86 0.88 1.11 -0.75
N LEU A 87 0.31 1.77 0.26
CA LEU A 87 -1.13 2.01 0.39
C LEU A 87 -1.51 3.20 -0.47
N HIS A 88 -2.21 2.93 -1.57
CA HIS A 88 -2.49 3.86 -2.63
C HIS A 88 -3.98 3.88 -3.00
N GLY A 89 -4.48 5.04 -3.47
CA GLY A 89 -5.82 5.14 -4.07
C GLY A 89 -5.94 4.30 -5.34
N THR A 90 -7.08 3.62 -5.54
CA THR A 90 -7.14 2.54 -6.54
C THR A 90 -7.20 3.02 -7.99
N ASP A 91 -7.63 4.25 -8.24
CA ASP A 91 -7.89 4.76 -9.59
C ASP A 91 -6.64 4.87 -10.46
N THR A 92 -5.51 5.27 -9.86
CA THR A 92 -4.24 5.44 -10.58
C THR A 92 -3.11 4.60 -10.01
N MET A 93 -3.41 3.61 -9.16
CA MET A 93 -2.41 2.75 -8.52
C MET A 93 -1.54 2.03 -9.56
N ALA A 94 -2.13 1.48 -10.62
CA ALA A 94 -1.40 0.81 -11.68
C ALA A 94 -0.41 1.74 -12.39
N VAL A 95 -0.80 3.00 -12.61
CA VAL A 95 0.07 4.03 -13.21
C VAL A 95 1.29 4.30 -12.33
N THR A 96 1.08 4.46 -11.02
CA THR A 96 2.17 4.69 -10.06
C THR A 96 3.08 3.46 -9.94
N ALA A 97 2.51 2.26 -9.88
CA ALA A 97 3.26 1.01 -9.79
C ALA A 97 4.14 0.79 -11.03
N GLU A 98 3.60 1.04 -12.23
CA GLU A 98 4.34 0.92 -13.47
C GLU A 98 5.45 1.98 -13.58
N ARG A 99 5.21 3.21 -13.10
CA ARG A 99 6.26 4.24 -13.00
C ARG A 99 7.42 3.76 -12.12
N CYS A 100 7.12 3.17 -10.96
CA CYS A 100 8.14 2.63 -10.07
C CYS A 100 8.91 1.48 -10.69
N TRP A 101 8.20 0.54 -11.32
CA TRP A 101 8.79 -0.60 -12.03
C TRP A 101 9.74 -0.15 -13.16
N LYS A 102 9.36 0.87 -13.94
CA LYS A 102 10.22 1.42 -15.00
C LYS A 102 11.52 2.04 -14.47
N SER A 103 11.50 2.60 -13.27
CA SER A 103 12.63 3.35 -12.71
C SER A 103 13.54 2.55 -11.78
N ILE A 104 13.08 1.40 -11.28
CA ILE A 104 13.81 0.58 -10.30
C ILE A 104 14.05 -0.81 -10.90
N LEU A 105 15.27 -1.03 -11.38
CA LEU A 105 15.69 -2.29 -11.97
C LEU A 105 16.16 -3.27 -10.89
N ASN A 106 15.66 -4.50 -10.94
CA ASN A 106 16.07 -5.60 -10.07
C ASN A 106 16.02 -5.26 -8.57
N PRO A 107 14.86 -4.86 -8.02
CA PRO A 107 14.73 -4.68 -6.58
C PRO A 107 15.12 -5.98 -5.85
N LYS A 108 15.59 -5.86 -4.61
CA LYS A 108 15.95 -7.01 -3.76
C LYS A 108 14.83 -7.46 -2.83
N VAL A 109 13.70 -6.75 -2.85
CA VAL A 109 12.53 -7.03 -2.02
C VAL A 109 11.24 -6.98 -2.83
N PRO A 110 10.16 -7.64 -2.37
CA PRO A 110 8.84 -7.43 -2.94
C PRO A 110 8.33 -6.03 -2.62
N ILE A 111 7.79 -5.38 -3.65
CA ILE A 111 7.17 -4.06 -3.59
C ILE A 111 5.71 -4.21 -4.01
N ILE A 112 4.81 -4.10 -3.05
CA ILE A 112 3.39 -4.43 -3.22
C ILE A 112 2.55 -3.17 -3.11
N PHE A 113 1.88 -2.81 -4.19
CA PHE A 113 0.87 -1.77 -4.19
C PHE A 113 -0.47 -2.39 -3.79
N THR A 114 -1.17 -1.75 -2.86
CA THR A 114 -2.51 -2.15 -2.48
C THR A 114 -3.32 -0.94 -2.04
N GLY A 115 -4.61 -1.12 -1.82
CA GLY A 115 -5.53 -0.05 -1.48
C GLY A 115 -6.86 -0.63 -1.04
N ALA A 116 -7.92 0.17 -1.09
CA ALA A 116 -9.26 -0.28 -0.78
C ALA A 116 -10.28 0.50 -1.60
N MET A 117 -11.39 -0.16 -1.93
CA MET A 117 -12.58 0.51 -2.46
C MET A 117 -13.30 1.32 -1.38
N ARG A 118 -13.19 0.91 -0.10
CA ARG A 118 -13.86 1.56 1.03
C ARG A 118 -12.94 1.80 2.23
N PRO A 119 -13.14 2.88 3.03
CA PRO A 119 -12.24 3.23 4.12
C PRO A 119 -12.20 2.17 5.21
N MET A 120 -11.05 1.95 5.86
CA MET A 120 -10.87 0.91 6.91
C MET A 120 -11.79 1.06 8.12
N GLY A 121 -12.47 2.20 8.28
CA GLY A 121 -13.45 2.45 9.35
C GLY A 121 -14.84 1.84 9.09
N PHE A 122 -15.16 1.44 7.86
CA PHE A 122 -16.48 0.88 7.51
C PHE A 122 -16.49 -0.64 7.73
N GLU A 123 -17.62 -1.18 8.19
CA GLU A 123 -17.78 -2.63 8.42
C GLU A 123 -17.62 -3.44 7.13
N ASP A 124 -18.08 -2.91 6.00
CA ASP A 124 -17.98 -3.53 4.68
C ASP A 124 -16.72 -3.10 3.90
N SER A 125 -15.68 -2.64 4.62
CA SER A 125 -14.40 -2.27 4.02
C SER A 125 -13.56 -3.47 3.62
N ASP A 126 -13.02 -3.41 2.40
CA ASP A 126 -12.01 -4.32 1.87
C ASP A 126 -10.57 -3.97 2.33
N ALA A 127 -10.37 -2.87 3.07
CA ALA A 127 -9.03 -2.39 3.43
C ALA A 127 -8.26 -3.38 4.32
N LEU A 128 -8.91 -3.94 5.34
CA LEU A 128 -8.25 -4.89 6.25
C LEU A 128 -7.87 -6.18 5.51
N GLN A 129 -8.75 -6.66 4.62
CA GLN A 129 -8.47 -7.82 3.77
C GLN A 129 -7.24 -7.55 2.90
N ASN A 130 -7.28 -6.49 2.08
CA ASN A 130 -6.22 -6.19 1.12
C ASN A 130 -4.85 -5.95 1.81
N ILE A 131 -4.84 -5.30 2.99
CA ILE A 131 -3.61 -5.10 3.78
C ILE A 131 -3.10 -6.42 4.35
N THR A 132 -3.98 -7.29 4.86
CA THR A 132 -3.57 -8.60 5.38
C THR A 132 -2.97 -9.45 4.26
N GLU A 133 -3.59 -9.46 3.09
CA GLU A 133 -3.08 -10.13 1.89
C GLU A 133 -1.70 -9.58 1.50
N ALA A 134 -1.53 -8.25 1.45
CA ALA A 134 -0.25 -7.63 1.15
C ALA A 134 0.85 -7.96 2.18
N LEU A 135 0.53 -8.03 3.48
CA LEU A 135 1.46 -8.43 4.54
C LEU A 135 1.89 -9.89 4.45
N ILE A 136 1.03 -10.79 3.98
CA ILE A 136 1.39 -12.19 3.74
C ILE A 136 2.30 -12.27 2.49
N LEU A 137 1.89 -11.61 1.41
CA LEU A 137 2.62 -11.59 0.14
C LEU A 137 4.02 -10.98 0.27
N SER A 138 4.19 -9.97 1.13
CA SER A 138 5.51 -9.37 1.39
C SER A 138 6.53 -10.36 2.00
N LYS A 139 6.07 -11.50 2.53
CA LYS A 139 6.94 -12.56 3.06
C LYS A 139 7.26 -13.67 2.06
N VAL A 140 6.34 -13.95 1.14
CA VAL A 140 6.39 -15.17 0.32
C VAL A 140 6.75 -14.89 -1.13
N LEU A 141 6.58 -13.65 -1.59
CA LEU A 141 6.92 -13.28 -2.95
C LEU A 141 8.41 -13.06 -3.13
N LYS A 142 8.87 -13.37 -4.35
CA LYS A 142 10.20 -12.99 -4.81
C LYS A 142 10.27 -11.47 -5.00
N PRO A 143 11.47 -10.89 -5.00
CA PRO A 143 11.66 -9.48 -5.33
C PRO A 143 11.02 -9.09 -6.65
N GLY A 144 10.32 -7.95 -6.69
CA GLY A 144 9.54 -7.52 -7.84
C GLY A 144 8.44 -6.53 -7.49
N PHE A 145 7.70 -6.09 -8.50
CA PHE A 145 6.59 -5.15 -8.36
C PHE A 145 5.26 -5.86 -8.56
N TYR A 146 4.34 -5.64 -7.61
CA TYR A 146 3.05 -6.32 -7.60
C TYR A 146 1.92 -5.36 -7.23
N ILE A 147 0.71 -5.67 -7.70
CA ILE A 147 -0.54 -5.17 -7.12
C ILE A 147 -1.22 -6.34 -6.41
N CYS A 148 -1.62 -6.10 -5.16
CA CYS A 148 -2.43 -7.03 -4.37
C CYS A 148 -3.80 -6.42 -4.13
N PHE A 149 -4.87 -7.08 -4.58
CA PHE A 149 -6.22 -6.57 -4.42
C PHE A 149 -7.26 -7.70 -4.51
N HIS A 150 -8.21 -7.75 -3.57
CA HIS A 150 -9.32 -8.71 -3.56
C HIS A 150 -8.90 -10.17 -3.75
N ASN A 151 -7.91 -10.63 -2.96
CA ASN A 151 -7.37 -11.99 -3.01
C ASN A 151 -6.74 -12.37 -4.36
N GLN A 152 -6.27 -11.37 -5.11
CA GLN A 152 -5.53 -11.56 -6.34
C GLN A 152 -4.21 -10.82 -6.30
N ILE A 153 -3.23 -11.42 -6.96
CA ILE A 153 -1.93 -10.82 -7.21
C ILE A 153 -1.74 -10.62 -8.72
N PHE A 154 -1.20 -9.45 -9.05
CA PHE A 154 -0.84 -9.06 -10.39
C PHE A 154 0.61 -8.59 -10.41
N GLU A 155 1.44 -9.20 -11.27
CA GLU A 155 2.79 -8.70 -11.52
C GLU A 155 2.71 -7.44 -12.38
N VAL A 156 3.55 -6.46 -12.09
CA VAL A 156 3.66 -5.21 -12.87
C VAL A 156 4.86 -5.34 -13.82
N PRO A 157 4.74 -4.95 -15.10
CA PRO A 157 3.64 -4.22 -15.74
C PRO A 157 2.54 -5.14 -16.27
N GLY A 158 1.52 -4.56 -16.92
CA GLY A 158 0.42 -5.32 -17.54
C GLY A 158 -0.81 -5.46 -16.65
N VAL A 159 -1.08 -4.47 -15.81
CA VAL A 159 -2.21 -4.45 -14.88
C VAL A 159 -2.97 -3.14 -15.03
N GLN A 160 -4.29 -3.18 -15.02
CA GLN A 160 -5.12 -1.98 -15.05
C GLN A 160 -6.27 -2.04 -14.05
N LYS A 161 -6.80 -0.87 -13.66
CA LYS A 161 -8.01 -0.77 -12.84
C LYS A 161 -9.25 -1.06 -13.70
N ASN A 162 -9.98 -2.12 -13.37
CA ASN A 162 -11.33 -2.33 -13.89
C ASN A 162 -12.34 -1.56 -13.03
N ARG A 163 -12.78 -0.41 -13.53
CA ARG A 163 -13.73 0.48 -12.83
C ARG A 163 -15.13 -0.12 -12.71
N ILE A 164 -15.56 -0.91 -13.69
CA ILE A 164 -16.89 -1.54 -13.72
C ILE A 164 -16.98 -2.64 -12.66
N LYS A 165 -15.95 -3.49 -12.57
CA LYS A 165 -15.86 -4.58 -11.59
C LYS A 165 -15.36 -4.14 -10.21
N GLY A 166 -14.85 -2.91 -10.09
CA GLY A 166 -14.27 -2.39 -8.84
C GLY A 166 -12.96 -3.08 -8.43
N THR A 167 -12.23 -3.71 -9.35
CA THR A 167 -11.03 -4.52 -9.07
C THR A 167 -9.92 -4.26 -10.10
N PHE A 168 -8.87 -5.08 -10.14
CA PHE A 168 -7.79 -5.03 -11.14
C PHE A 168 -7.86 -6.22 -12.10
N GLU A 169 -7.30 -6.06 -13.30
CA GLU A 169 -7.20 -7.11 -14.30
C GLU A 169 -5.90 -7.00 -15.10
N ARG A 170 -5.49 -8.11 -15.73
CA ARG A 170 -4.33 -8.16 -16.63
C ARG A 170 -4.68 -7.57 -18.00
N VAL A 171 -3.70 -6.94 -18.63
CA VAL A 171 -3.77 -6.39 -20.00
C VAL A 171 -2.88 -7.19 -20.93
#